data_AF-A0A350JKA6-F1
#
_entry.id   AF-A0A350JKA6-F1
#
_cell.length_a   1.000
_cell.length_b   1.000
_cell.length_c   1.000
_cell.angle_alpha   90.00
_cell.angle_beta   90.00
_cell.angle_gamma   90.00
#
_symmetry.space_group_name_H-M   'P 1'
#
loop_
_entity.id
_entity.type
_entity.pdbx_description
1 polymer ?
#
loop_
_entity_poly.entity_id
_entity_poly.type
_entity_poly.pdbx_seq_one_letter_code
_entity_poly.pdbx_strand_id
1 'polypeptide(L)'
;VNGVELGGGSIRIHDQALQAKMFEVLGFTKEEAEKQFGFLMGAFKYGAPPHGGVAFGFDRLAAMFGGTDSIRDYIAFPKNNAGKDLMIDSPSTIAHEQLKELGLAVKKE
;
A
#
# COMPACT_ATOMS: atom_id res chain seq x y z
N VAL A 1 -18.23 10.75 -2.64
CA VAL A 1 -19.66 10.71 -2.26
C VAL A 1 -19.79 11.38 -0.90
N ASN A 2 -20.75 12.30 -0.71
CA ASN A 2 -20.92 13.05 0.54
C ASN A 2 -19.62 13.70 1.06
N GLY A 3 -18.79 14.23 0.15
CA GLY A 3 -17.48 14.81 0.49
C GLY A 3 -16.36 13.81 0.82
N VAL A 4 -16.65 12.50 0.77
CA VAL A 4 -15.70 11.43 1.10
C VAL A 4 -15.25 10.69 -0.17
N GLU A 5 -13.94 10.50 -0.33
CA GLU A 5 -13.39 9.64 -1.38
C GLU A 5 -13.65 8.17 -1.06
N LEU A 6 -14.40 7.49 -1.93
CA LEU A 6 -14.75 6.07 -1.78
C LEU A 6 -13.92 5.16 -2.70
N GLY A 7 -13.22 5.73 -3.66
CA GLY A 7 -12.43 4.98 -4.61
C GLY A 7 -11.72 5.90 -5.60
N GLY A 8 -10.68 5.35 -6.20
CA GLY A 8 -9.79 6.06 -7.11
C GLY A 8 -9.15 5.10 -8.10
N GLY A 9 -8.79 5.62 -9.27
CA GLY A 9 -8.27 4.83 -10.37
C GLY A 9 -7.56 5.69 -11.39
N SER A 10 -6.78 5.04 -12.25
CA SER A 10 -6.16 5.70 -13.40
C SER A 10 -5.97 4.73 -14.55
N ILE A 11 -5.85 5.29 -15.75
CA ILE A 11 -5.18 4.61 -16.85
C ILE A 11 -3.69 4.52 -16.51
N ARG A 12 -3.08 3.38 -16.83
CA ARG A 12 -1.69 3.10 -16.50
C ARG A 12 -0.82 3.37 -17.71
N ILE A 13 0.39 3.83 -17.44
CA ILE A 13 1.42 3.96 -18.47
C ILE A 13 1.83 2.55 -18.88
N HIS A 14 1.71 2.26 -20.18
CA HIS A 14 2.10 0.99 -20.78
C HIS A 14 3.28 1.13 -21.75
N ASP A 15 3.74 2.37 -21.97
CA ASP A 15 4.92 2.70 -22.78
C ASP A 15 6.14 2.93 -21.89
N GLN A 16 7.24 2.24 -22.22
CA GLN A 16 8.46 2.26 -21.42
C GLN A 16 9.12 3.65 -21.43
N ALA A 17 9.15 4.33 -22.57
CA ALA A 17 9.81 5.63 -22.69
C ALA A 17 9.07 6.70 -21.89
N LEU A 18 7.74 6.66 -21.93
CA LEU A 18 6.88 7.53 -21.12
C LEU A 18 7.05 7.27 -19.62
N GLN A 19 7.10 6.00 -19.20
CA GLN A 19 7.32 5.67 -17.79
C GLN A 19 8.71 6.13 -17.30
N ALA A 20 9.74 5.96 -18.13
CA ALA A 20 11.10 6.43 -17.81
C ALA A 20 11.14 7.95 -17.64
N LYS A 21 10.47 8.70 -18.53
CA LYS A 21 10.33 10.15 -18.42
C LYS A 21 9.58 10.55 -17.14
N MET A 22 8.55 9.80 -16.75
CA MET A 22 7.82 10.06 -15.51
C MET A 22 8.71 9.87 -14.27
N PHE A 23 9.56 8.84 -14.25
CA PHE A 23 10.52 8.64 -13.16
C PHE A 23 11.52 9.79 -13.05
N GLU A 24 12.02 10.31 -14.18
CA GLU A 24 12.90 11.49 -14.21
C GLU A 24 12.20 12.71 -13.61
N VAL A 25 10.94 12.98 -14.00
CA VAL A 25 10.15 14.11 -13.46
C VAL A 25 9.88 13.96 -11.96
N LEU A 26 9.71 12.73 -11.47
CA LEU A 26 9.55 12.43 -10.05
C LEU A 26 10.87 12.46 -9.26
N GLY A 27 12.00 12.74 -9.92
CA GLY A 27 13.30 12.91 -9.28
C GLY A 27 14.09 11.62 -9.07
N PHE A 28 13.71 10.51 -9.70
CA PHE A 28 14.47 9.27 -9.63
C PHE A 28 15.69 9.33 -10.55
N THR A 29 16.82 8.85 -10.06
CA THR A 29 17.92 8.44 -10.95
C THR A 29 17.55 7.14 -11.67
N LYS A 30 18.20 6.88 -12.80
CA LYS A 30 18.00 5.64 -13.57
C LYS A 30 18.32 4.39 -12.73
N GLU A 31 19.33 4.46 -11.87
CA GLU A 31 19.74 3.37 -10.99
C GLU A 31 18.69 3.07 -9.92
N GLU A 32 18.15 4.11 -9.26
CA GLU A 32 17.09 3.95 -8.26
C GLU A 32 15.81 3.38 -8.88
N ALA A 33 15.43 3.89 -10.06
CA ALA A 33 14.27 3.40 -10.79
C ALA A 33 14.44 1.92 -11.19
N GLU A 34 15.62 1.51 -11.66
CA GLU A 34 15.90 0.11 -11.98
C GLU A 34 15.89 -0.78 -10.73
N LYS A 35 16.50 -0.32 -9.63
CA LYS A 35 16.57 -1.08 -8.38
C LYS A 35 15.19 -1.33 -7.76
N GLN A 36 14.28 -0.34 -7.82
CA GLN A 36 12.95 -0.45 -7.22
C GLN A 36 11.89 -1.00 -8.19
N PHE A 37 11.99 -0.64 -9.48
CA PHE A 37 10.95 -0.89 -10.49
C PHE A 37 11.46 -1.62 -11.74
N GLY A 38 12.67 -2.17 -11.74
CA GLY A 38 13.25 -2.87 -12.90
C GLY A 38 12.39 -4.03 -13.38
N PHE A 39 11.72 -4.75 -12.47
CA PHE A 39 10.77 -5.80 -12.83
C PHE A 39 9.58 -5.27 -13.67
N LEU A 40 9.05 -4.08 -13.31
CA LEU A 40 7.96 -3.42 -14.01
C LEU A 40 8.44 -2.91 -15.37
N MET A 41 9.60 -2.28 -15.43
CA MET A 41 10.17 -1.79 -16.68
C MET A 41 10.52 -2.92 -17.64
N GLY A 42 10.98 -4.06 -17.11
CA GLY A 42 11.19 -5.29 -17.86
C GLY A 42 9.90 -5.83 -18.48
N ALA A 43 8.77 -5.73 -17.77
CA ALA A 43 7.48 -6.19 -18.27
C ALA A 43 7.01 -5.44 -19.53
N PHE A 44 7.30 -4.13 -19.66
CA PHE A 44 6.94 -3.36 -20.87
C PHE A 44 7.58 -3.90 -22.15
N LYS A 45 8.77 -4.53 -22.06
CA LYS A 45 9.46 -5.13 -23.21
C LYS A 45 8.70 -6.28 -23.86
N TYR A 46 7.75 -6.88 -23.13
CA TYR A 46 6.91 -7.98 -23.62
C TYR A 46 5.56 -7.51 -24.18
N GLY A 47 5.37 -6.19 -24.32
CA GLY A 47 4.16 -5.62 -24.91
C GLY A 47 2.99 -5.54 -23.93
N ALA A 48 3.14 -4.73 -22.88
CA ALA A 48 2.03 -4.45 -21.97
C ALA A 48 0.90 -3.71 -22.73
N PRO A 49 -0.34 -4.22 -22.73
CA PRO A 49 -1.44 -3.55 -23.41
C PRO A 49 -1.84 -2.27 -22.66
N PRO A 50 -2.53 -1.33 -23.34
CA PRO A 50 -3.23 -0.25 -22.65
C PRO A 50 -4.17 -0.83 -21.59
N HIS A 51 -3.99 -0.40 -20.34
CA HIS A 51 -4.75 -0.93 -19.21
C HIS A 51 -5.07 0.18 -18.20
N GLY A 52 -6.10 -0.07 -17.41
CA GLY A 52 -6.57 0.84 -16.39
C GLY A 52 -7.34 0.07 -15.34
N GLY A 53 -7.54 0.71 -14.19
CA GLY A 53 -8.31 0.10 -13.12
C GLY A 53 -8.71 1.11 -12.07
N VAL A 54 -9.59 0.66 -11.17
CA VAL A 54 -10.09 1.42 -10.04
C VAL A 54 -10.08 0.53 -8.80
N ALA A 55 -9.85 1.12 -7.65
CA ALA A 55 -9.98 0.48 -6.36
C ALA A 55 -10.98 1.26 -5.50
N PHE A 56 -11.77 0.54 -4.71
CA PHE A 56 -12.71 1.12 -3.76
C PHE A 56 -12.23 0.86 -2.33
N GLY A 57 -12.42 1.85 -1.46
CA GLY A 57 -12.29 1.69 -0.01
C GLY A 57 -13.51 0.95 0.52
N PHE A 58 -13.46 -0.38 0.54
CA PHE A 58 -14.60 -1.22 0.88
C PHE A 58 -15.15 -0.95 2.30
N ASP A 59 -14.29 -0.83 3.30
CA ASP A 59 -14.72 -0.55 4.68
C ASP A 59 -15.42 0.80 4.80
N ARG A 60 -14.96 1.78 4.02
CA ARG A 60 -15.55 3.12 3.97
C ARG A 60 -16.86 3.14 3.20
N LEU A 61 -16.98 2.31 2.17
CA LEU A 61 -18.24 2.08 1.47
C LEU A 61 -19.28 1.45 2.43
N ALA A 62 -18.88 0.44 3.21
CA ALA A 62 -19.73 -0.21 4.20
C ALA A 62 -20.17 0.77 5.31
N ALA A 63 -19.24 1.54 5.88
CA ALA A 63 -19.54 2.54 6.90
C ALA A 63 -20.50 3.63 6.40
N MET A 64 -20.31 4.10 5.15
CA MET A 64 -21.20 5.07 4.52
C MET A 64 -22.62 4.50 4.34
N PHE A 65 -22.77 3.24 3.90
CA PHE A 65 -24.09 2.62 3.77
C PHE A 65 -24.79 2.41 5.12
N GLY A 66 -24.02 2.13 6.17
CA GLY A 66 -24.57 1.96 7.50
C GLY A 66 -24.58 3.23 8.36
N GLY A 67 -24.31 4.39 7.75
CA GLY A 67 -24.52 5.70 8.36
C GLY A 67 -23.56 6.05 9.50
N THR A 68 -22.36 5.46 9.55
CA THR A 68 -21.34 5.84 10.54
C THR A 68 -20.09 6.39 9.86
N ASP A 69 -19.39 7.28 10.56
CA ASP A 69 -18.12 7.84 10.08
C ASP A 69 -16.92 6.91 10.38
N SER A 70 -17.12 5.93 11.25
CA SER A 70 -16.08 5.02 11.72
C SER A 70 -16.16 3.68 11.00
N ILE A 71 -15.10 3.34 10.26
CA ILE A 71 -14.95 2.01 9.64
C ILE A 71 -14.82 0.89 10.67
N ARG A 72 -14.51 1.21 11.94
CA ARG A 72 -14.34 0.19 12.99
C ARG A 72 -15.62 -0.59 13.27
N ASP A 73 -16.77 0.03 13.05
CA ASP A 73 -18.08 -0.60 13.28
C ASP A 73 -18.40 -1.67 12.21
N TYR A 74 -17.61 -1.69 11.12
CA TYR A 74 -17.78 -2.59 9.97
C TYR A 74 -16.61 -3.56 9.79
N ILE A 75 -15.66 -3.57 10.74
CA ILE A 75 -14.52 -4.49 10.78
C ILE A 75 -14.68 -5.33 12.05
N ALA A 76 -14.69 -6.65 11.93
CA ALA A 76 -14.96 -7.54 13.07
C ALA A 76 -13.97 -7.37 14.24
N PHE A 77 -12.68 -7.15 13.93
CA PHE A 77 -11.61 -6.98 14.92
C PHE A 77 -10.76 -5.73 14.59
N PRO A 78 -11.31 -4.52 14.81
CA PRO A 78 -10.65 -3.29 14.41
C PRO A 78 -9.50 -2.94 15.34
N LYS A 79 -8.54 -2.15 14.84
CA LYS A 79 -7.44 -1.60 15.66
C LYS A 79 -7.82 -0.21 16.18
N ASN A 80 -7.27 0.17 17.33
CA ASN A 80 -7.45 1.52 17.88
C ASN A 80 -6.62 2.58 17.12
N ASN A 81 -6.66 3.86 17.54
CA ASN A 81 -5.96 4.95 16.85
C ASN A 81 -4.42 4.81 16.89
N ALA A 82 -3.88 4.00 17.81
CA ALA A 82 -2.47 3.68 17.91
C ALA A 82 -2.09 2.39 17.15
N GLY A 83 -3.00 1.84 16.33
CA GLY A 83 -2.77 0.59 15.60
C GLY A 83 -2.75 -0.66 16.48
N LYS A 84 -3.15 -0.57 17.75
CA LYS A 84 -3.16 -1.71 18.68
C LYS A 84 -4.47 -2.49 18.61
N ASP A 85 -4.34 -3.81 18.74
CA ASP A 85 -5.45 -4.71 19.00
C ASP A 85 -5.63 -4.87 20.51
N LEU A 86 -6.78 -4.42 21.02
CA LEU A 86 -7.07 -4.51 22.45
C LEU A 86 -7.59 -5.89 22.87
N MET A 87 -8.10 -6.69 21.93
CA MET A 87 -8.66 -8.00 22.25
C MET A 87 -7.56 -9.04 22.49
N ILE A 88 -6.50 -8.98 21.68
CA ILE A 88 -5.38 -9.95 21.74
C ILE A 88 -4.07 -9.35 22.25
N ASP A 89 -4.09 -8.11 22.74
CA ASP A 89 -2.92 -7.37 23.24
C ASP A 89 -1.74 -7.37 22.25
N SER A 90 -1.99 -6.81 21.06
CA SER A 90 -1.02 -6.75 19.95
C SER A 90 -0.78 -5.31 19.48
N PRO A 91 0.44 -4.92 19.06
CA PRO A 91 1.66 -5.74 18.97
C PRO A 91 2.24 -6.08 20.34
N SER A 92 2.95 -7.20 20.40
CA SER A 92 3.61 -7.72 21.60
C SER A 92 5.12 -7.88 21.38
N THR A 93 5.85 -8.14 22.47
CA THR A 93 7.29 -8.44 22.40
C THR A 93 7.52 -9.87 21.90
N ILE A 94 8.65 -10.09 21.22
CA ILE A 94 9.05 -11.41 20.71
C ILE A 94 10.26 -11.95 21.48
N ALA A 95 10.47 -13.26 21.44
CA ALA A 95 11.60 -13.89 22.11
C ALA A 95 12.93 -13.51 21.46
N HIS A 96 14.00 -13.46 22.27
CA HIS A 96 15.32 -13.08 21.75
C HIS A 96 15.88 -14.12 20.77
N GLU A 97 15.57 -15.41 20.93
CA GLU A 97 15.99 -16.44 19.97
C GLU A 97 15.43 -16.18 18.57
N GLN A 98 14.18 -15.69 18.46
CA GLN A 98 13.55 -15.38 17.18
C GLN A 98 14.22 -14.19 16.49
N LEU A 99 14.61 -13.16 17.24
CA LEU A 99 15.40 -12.05 16.71
C LEU A 99 16.74 -12.54 16.18
N LYS A 100 17.42 -13.42 16.93
CA LYS A 100 18.70 -14.00 16.52
C LYS A 100 18.57 -14.87 15.27
N GLU A 101 17.52 -15.70 15.19
CA GLU A 101 17.23 -16.53 14.02
C GLU A 101 17.02 -15.69 12.76
N LEU A 102 16.30 -14.58 12.87
CA LEU A 102 16.05 -13.65 11.77
C LEU A 102 17.25 -12.72 11.47
N GLY A 103 18.31 -12.76 12.28
CA GLY A 103 19.46 -11.87 12.16
C GLY A 103 19.12 -10.40 12.45
N LEU A 104 18.11 -10.15 13.28
CA LEU A 104 17.61 -8.82 13.63
C LEU A 104 18.03 -8.41 15.05
N ALA A 105 18.19 -7.11 15.27
CA ALA A 105 18.41 -6.52 16.58
C ALA A 105 17.58 -5.24 16.73
N VAL A 106 16.89 -5.11 17.86
CA VAL A 106 16.17 -3.88 18.19
C VAL A 106 17.19 -2.85 18.67
N LYS A 107 17.33 -1.75 17.93
CA LYS A 107 18.10 -0.59 18.39
C LYS A 107 17.28 0.17 19.42
N LYS A 108 17.88 0.52 20.56
CA LYS A 108 17.30 1.53 21.45
C LYS A 108 17.49 2.88 20.79
N GLU A 109 16.43 3.68 20.74
CA GLU A 109 16.49 5.10 20.42
C GLU A 109 17.32 5.87 21.46
#